data_AF-A0A973JW70-F1
#
_entry.id   AF-A0A973JW70-F1
#
_cell.length_a   1.000
_cell.length_b   1.000
_cell.length_c   1.000
_cell.angle_alpha   90.00
_cell.angle_beta   90.00
_cell.angle_gamma   90.00
#
_symmetry.space_group_name_H-M   'P 1'
#
loop_
_entity.id
_entity.type
_entity.pdbx_description
1 polymer ?
#
loop_
_entity_poly.entity_id
_entity_poly.type
_entity_poly.pdbx_seq_one_letter_code
_entity_poly.pdbx_strand_id
1 'polypeptide(L)'
;MKRSFYLLAVALALLAPLLTPARAARASAGSLGVQEFLSQQPGPLKAYREGGRSAAAIIEGNSLYYGLSPRLHLALLEATAGLLSDPAPPDAALRQPFGPVGPDGFAAQIEWASRELRAGLGPYARPPIVRFTDGTTFTLTLDQAPEGVAVQRFLAQGRSAGQWRAAVDAFG
;
A
#
# COMPACT_ATOMS: atom_id res chain seq x y z
N MET A 1 -19.30 -82.28 5.83
CA MET A 1 -18.76 -81.77 7.11
C MET A 1 -17.59 -80.83 6.81
N LYS A 2 -17.84 -79.52 6.74
CA LYS A 2 -16.82 -78.47 6.60
C LYS A 2 -16.93 -77.55 7.81
N ARG A 3 -15.81 -77.41 8.53
CA ARG A 3 -15.70 -76.71 9.81
C ARG A 3 -15.68 -75.20 9.60
N SER A 4 -16.30 -74.52 10.57
CA SER A 4 -16.46 -73.08 10.77
C SER A 4 -15.26 -72.21 10.41
N PHE A 5 -15.53 -71.09 9.75
CA PHE A 5 -14.74 -69.86 9.78
C PHE A 5 -15.70 -68.68 10.01
N TYR A 6 -16.18 -68.57 11.25
CA TYR A 6 -16.70 -67.31 11.79
C TYR A 6 -15.64 -66.82 12.76
N LEU A 7 -15.11 -65.61 12.51
CA LEU A 7 -14.46 -64.67 13.44
C LEU A 7 -13.41 -63.86 12.68
N LEU A 8 -13.85 -62.85 11.92
CA LEU A 8 -13.17 -61.54 11.88
C LEU A 8 -14.06 -60.52 11.14
N ALA A 9 -15.28 -60.35 11.63
CA ALA A 9 -16.04 -59.13 11.40
C ALA A 9 -15.87 -58.26 12.64
N VAL A 10 -15.84 -56.94 12.44
CA VAL A 10 -15.80 -55.87 13.46
C VAL A 10 -14.39 -55.45 13.92
N ALA A 11 -13.73 -54.66 13.08
CA ALA A 11 -12.91 -53.51 13.51
C ALA A 11 -12.67 -52.56 12.32
N LEU A 12 -13.74 -52.14 11.66
CA LEU A 12 -13.71 -51.16 10.58
C LEU A 12 -14.61 -49.98 10.97
N ALA A 13 -14.20 -49.22 11.98
CA ALA A 13 -14.82 -47.93 12.29
C ALA A 13 -13.87 -47.12 13.19
N LEU A 14 -13.74 -45.83 12.87
CA LEU A 14 -13.04 -44.78 13.63
C LEU A 14 -11.59 -44.50 13.23
N LEU A 15 -11.39 -44.04 12.00
CA LEU A 15 -10.34 -43.08 11.69
C LEU A 15 -10.74 -42.24 10.47
N ALA A 16 -11.71 -41.35 10.68
CA ALA A 16 -11.96 -40.23 9.80
C ALA A 16 -11.33 -38.98 10.45
N PRO A 17 -10.15 -38.50 10.02
CA PRO A 17 -9.78 -37.14 10.33
C PRO A 17 -10.68 -36.22 9.49
N LEU A 18 -11.22 -35.21 10.16
CA LEU A 18 -11.94 -34.09 9.58
C LEU A 18 -11.08 -33.48 8.46
N LEU A 19 -11.41 -33.79 7.21
CA LEU A 19 -10.99 -32.99 6.07
C LEU A 19 -11.77 -31.68 6.17
N THR A 20 -11.29 -30.74 6.98
CA THR A 20 -11.55 -29.35 6.71
C THR A 20 -11.02 -29.10 5.30
N PRO A 21 -11.84 -28.66 4.34
CA PRO A 21 -11.26 -28.05 3.16
C PRO A 21 -10.58 -26.81 3.71
N ALA A 22 -9.24 -26.85 3.84
CA ALA A 22 -8.46 -25.65 3.89
C ALA A 22 -8.93 -24.84 2.68
N ARG A 23 -9.73 -23.80 2.94
CA ARG A 23 -10.09 -22.86 1.89
C ARG A 23 -8.76 -22.21 1.54
N ALA A 24 -8.09 -22.79 0.56
CA ALA A 24 -6.93 -22.18 -0.05
C ALA A 24 -7.41 -20.81 -0.50
N ALA A 25 -7.06 -19.78 0.26
CA ALA A 25 -7.05 -18.44 -0.26
C ALA A 25 -6.21 -18.56 -1.52
N ARG A 26 -6.85 -18.48 -2.68
CA ARG A 26 -6.10 -18.30 -3.92
C ARG A 26 -5.37 -16.99 -3.73
N ALA A 27 -4.11 -17.04 -3.29
CA ALA A 27 -3.19 -15.97 -3.61
C ALA A 27 -3.24 -15.93 -5.14
N SER A 28 -3.95 -14.96 -5.71
CA SER A 28 -4.04 -14.88 -7.16
C SER A 28 -2.61 -14.68 -7.62
N ALA A 29 -2.11 -15.55 -8.48
CA ALA A 29 -0.86 -15.30 -9.19
C ALA A 29 -1.03 -13.96 -9.91
N GLY A 30 -0.48 -12.88 -9.32
CA GLY A 30 -0.76 -11.49 -9.72
C GLY A 30 -0.98 -10.49 -8.58
N SER A 31 -1.23 -10.95 -7.34
CA SER A 31 -1.26 -10.07 -6.15
C SER A 31 0.17 -9.72 -5.73
N LEU A 32 0.41 -8.45 -5.36
CA LEU A 32 1.69 -7.99 -4.79
C LEU A 32 1.68 -8.07 -3.26
N GLY A 33 0.68 -8.72 -2.67
CA GLY A 33 0.57 -8.95 -1.22
C GLY A 33 0.03 -7.77 -0.42
N VAL A 34 -0.51 -6.73 -1.10
CA VAL A 34 -0.94 -5.51 -0.42
C VAL A 34 -2.16 -5.78 0.46
N GLN A 35 -3.12 -6.57 0.00
CA GLN A 35 -4.32 -6.87 0.77
C GLN A 35 -4.01 -7.68 2.03
N GLU A 36 -3.11 -8.66 1.93
CA GLU A 36 -2.63 -9.46 3.04
C GLU A 36 -1.95 -8.58 4.08
N PHE A 37 -1.08 -7.66 3.65
CA PHE A 37 -0.45 -6.69 4.54
C PHE A 37 -1.47 -5.77 5.22
N LEU A 38 -2.38 -5.16 4.45
CA LEU A 38 -3.40 -4.25 4.98
C LEU A 38 -4.32 -4.94 5.99
N SER A 39 -4.62 -6.23 5.80
CA SER A 39 -5.47 -7.00 6.73
C SER A 39 -4.91 -7.10 8.14
N GLN A 40 -3.59 -6.94 8.30
CA GLN A 40 -2.89 -6.94 9.58
C GLN A 40 -2.81 -5.54 10.22
N GLN A 41 -3.19 -4.50 9.49
CA GLN A 41 -3.12 -3.13 9.97
C GLN A 41 -4.43 -2.71 10.68
N PRO A 42 -4.35 -1.87 11.73
CA PRO A 42 -5.54 -1.37 12.41
C PRO A 42 -6.40 -0.46 11.52
N GLY A 43 -5.77 0.26 10.58
CA GLY A 43 -6.41 1.27 9.75
C GLY A 43 -7.48 0.79 8.77
N PRO A 44 -8.22 1.75 8.17
CA PRO A 44 -9.43 1.48 7.38
C PRO A 44 -9.16 0.83 6.01
N LEU A 45 -7.93 0.94 5.47
CA LEU A 45 -7.64 0.52 4.10
C LEU A 45 -7.88 -0.98 3.84
N LYS A 46 -7.87 -1.82 4.88
CA LYS A 46 -8.19 -3.26 4.76
C LYS A 46 -9.58 -3.55 4.22
N ALA A 47 -10.53 -2.66 4.49
CA ALA A 47 -11.93 -2.79 4.06
C ALA A 47 -12.36 -1.69 3.07
N TYR A 48 -11.54 -0.65 2.89
CA TYR A 48 -11.84 0.48 2.01
C TYR A 48 -12.00 0.06 0.54
N ARG A 49 -13.01 0.65 -0.10
CA ARG A 49 -13.31 0.47 -1.52
C ARG A 49 -13.71 1.78 -2.17
N GLU A 50 -13.29 1.96 -3.42
CA GLU A 50 -13.69 3.09 -4.27
C GLU A 50 -13.94 2.56 -5.69
N GLY A 51 -15.07 2.93 -6.29
CA GLY A 51 -15.44 2.46 -7.64
C GLY A 51 -15.46 0.92 -7.78
N GLY A 52 -15.84 0.20 -6.71
CA GLY A 52 -15.87 -1.27 -6.67
C GLY A 52 -14.50 -1.95 -6.44
N ARG A 53 -13.39 -1.20 -6.49
CA ARG A 53 -12.02 -1.72 -6.28
C ARG A 53 -11.61 -1.54 -4.82
N SER A 54 -10.86 -2.50 -4.27
CA SER A 54 -10.25 -2.34 -2.93
C SER A 54 -9.06 -1.37 -2.98
N ALA A 55 -8.70 -0.80 -1.83
CA ALA A 55 -7.46 0.00 -1.70
C ALA A 55 -6.24 -0.77 -2.23
N ALA A 56 -6.12 -2.06 -1.87
CA ALA A 56 -5.06 -2.93 -2.37
C ALA A 56 -5.02 -3.00 -3.89
N ALA A 57 -6.15 -3.27 -4.55
CA ALA A 57 -6.23 -3.36 -6.01
C ALA A 57 -5.95 -2.02 -6.72
N ILE A 58 -6.23 -0.89 -6.07
CA ILE A 58 -5.91 0.45 -6.57
C ILE A 58 -4.39 0.68 -6.49
N ILE A 59 -3.78 0.39 -5.34
CA ILE A 59 -2.34 0.53 -5.13
C ILE A 59 -1.59 -0.38 -6.10
N GLU A 60 -1.87 -1.69 -6.10
CA GLU A 60 -1.16 -2.66 -6.94
C GLU A 60 -1.28 -2.34 -8.43
N GLY A 61 -2.48 -1.94 -8.90
CA GLY A 61 -2.68 -1.56 -10.29
C GLY A 61 -1.81 -0.38 -10.71
N ASN A 62 -1.69 0.64 -9.86
CA ASN A 62 -0.84 1.80 -10.13
C ASN A 62 0.66 1.46 -9.98
N SER A 63 1.03 0.66 -8.99
CA SER A 63 2.39 0.15 -8.82
C SER A 63 2.88 -0.59 -10.07
N LEU A 64 2.06 -1.49 -10.62
CA LEU A 64 2.38 -2.21 -11.86
C LEU A 64 2.46 -1.27 -13.06
N TYR A 65 1.49 -0.37 -13.23
CA TYR A 65 1.43 0.53 -14.38
C TYR A 65 2.60 1.52 -14.42
N TYR A 66 2.95 2.12 -13.28
CA TYR A 66 4.03 3.12 -13.19
C TYR A 66 5.40 2.52 -12.88
N GLY A 67 5.49 1.20 -12.67
CA GLY A 67 6.74 0.52 -12.32
C GLY A 67 7.29 0.95 -10.96
N LEU A 68 6.40 1.11 -9.97
CA LEU A 68 6.72 1.52 -8.60
C LEU A 68 6.45 0.36 -7.63
N SER A 69 7.14 0.35 -6.48
CA SER A 69 6.87 -0.60 -5.41
C SER A 69 5.57 -0.23 -4.67
N PRO A 70 4.64 -1.17 -4.39
CA PRO A 70 3.48 -0.89 -3.55
C PRO A 70 3.85 -0.43 -2.13
N ARG A 71 5.02 -0.85 -1.63
CA ARG A 71 5.52 -0.43 -0.32
C ARG A 71 5.78 1.08 -0.27
N LEU A 72 6.14 1.68 -1.40
CA LEU A 72 6.32 3.13 -1.50
C LEU A 72 5.01 3.87 -1.26
N HIS A 73 3.91 3.43 -1.91
CA HIS A 73 2.58 3.99 -1.68
C HIS A 73 2.14 3.81 -0.23
N LEU A 74 2.30 2.61 0.32
CA LEU A 74 1.93 2.31 1.71
C LEU A 74 2.68 3.20 2.71
N ALA A 75 4.00 3.37 2.52
CA ALA A 75 4.80 4.25 3.36
C ALA A 75 4.37 5.72 3.24
N LEU A 76 4.08 6.21 2.03
CA LEU A 76 3.57 7.58 1.84
C LEU A 76 2.21 7.79 2.50
N LEU A 77 1.29 6.83 2.37
CA LEU A 77 -0.04 6.90 2.98
C LEU A 77 0.03 6.95 4.51
N GLU A 78 0.97 6.22 5.10
CA GLU A 78 1.24 6.28 6.53
C GLU A 78 1.87 7.62 6.93
N ALA A 79 2.95 8.02 6.27
CA ALA A 79 3.68 9.25 6.61
C ALA A 79 2.85 10.53 6.44
N THR A 80 1.86 10.53 5.54
CA THR A 80 1.07 11.73 5.23
C THR A 80 -0.31 11.77 5.88
N ALA A 81 -0.92 10.61 6.15
CA ALA A 81 -2.31 10.52 6.56
C ALA A 81 -2.58 9.43 7.62
N GLY A 82 -1.56 8.68 8.06
CA GLY A 82 -1.71 7.64 9.10
C GLY A 82 -2.65 6.51 8.70
N LEU A 83 -2.91 6.29 7.40
CA LEU A 83 -4.01 5.42 6.96
C LEU A 83 -3.78 3.92 7.22
N LEU A 84 -2.58 3.52 7.64
CA LEU A 84 -2.28 2.15 8.03
C LEU A 84 -2.46 1.99 9.53
N SER A 85 -1.94 2.92 10.34
CA SER A 85 -1.90 2.79 11.81
C SER A 85 -3.10 3.40 12.55
N ASP A 86 -3.72 4.46 12.01
CA ASP A 86 -4.87 5.10 12.65
C ASP A 86 -6.15 4.31 12.32
N PRO A 87 -6.87 3.76 13.32
CA PRO A 87 -8.13 3.05 13.08
C PRO A 87 -9.29 3.98 12.68
N ALA A 88 -9.19 5.28 12.93
CA ALA A 88 -10.25 6.26 12.70
C ALA A 88 -9.71 7.60 12.15
N PRO A 89 -8.98 7.59 11.02
CA PRO A 89 -8.48 8.83 10.43
C PRO A 89 -9.66 9.67 9.91
N PRO A 90 -9.50 11.00 9.81
CA PRO A 90 -10.55 11.86 9.25
C PRO A 90 -10.93 11.46 7.82
N ASP A 91 -12.21 11.56 7.46
CA ASP A 91 -12.70 11.22 6.11
C ASP A 91 -11.95 11.94 4.98
N ALA A 92 -11.54 13.19 5.23
CA ALA A 92 -10.74 13.96 4.29
C ALA A 92 -9.37 13.32 4.01
N ALA A 93 -8.76 12.66 5.00
CA ALA A 93 -7.49 11.95 4.84
C ALA A 93 -7.65 10.68 3.99
N LEU A 94 -8.82 10.01 4.03
CA LEU A 94 -9.11 8.90 3.13
C LEU A 94 -9.32 9.35 1.70
N ARG A 95 -10.00 10.50 1.51
CA ARG A 95 -10.32 11.02 0.19
C ARG A 95 -9.09 11.66 -0.50
N GLN A 96 -8.26 12.37 0.26
CA GLN A 96 -7.09 13.10 -0.24
C GLN A 96 -5.86 12.86 0.66
N PRO A 97 -5.32 11.63 0.71
CA PRO A 97 -4.25 11.27 1.66
C PRO A 97 -2.98 12.10 1.51
N PHE A 98 -2.69 12.60 0.30
CA PHE A 98 -1.48 13.38 0.07
C PHE A 98 -1.72 14.90 0.11
N GLY A 99 -2.95 15.32 0.38
CA GLY A 99 -3.36 16.71 0.52
C GLY A 99 -4.20 17.26 -0.65
N PRO A 100 -4.76 18.47 -0.49
CA PRO A 100 -5.75 19.05 -1.40
C PRO A 100 -5.15 19.61 -2.71
N VAL A 101 -3.82 19.60 -2.85
CA VAL A 101 -3.16 19.95 -4.12
C VAL A 101 -3.39 18.85 -5.18
N GLY A 102 -3.56 17.61 -4.74
CA GLY A 102 -3.92 16.50 -5.60
C GLY A 102 -5.40 16.48 -5.99
N PRO A 103 -5.80 15.56 -6.89
CA PRO A 103 -7.20 15.40 -7.28
C PRO A 103 -8.09 14.96 -6.10
N ASP A 104 -9.40 14.99 -6.29
CA ASP A 104 -10.34 14.41 -5.33
C ASP A 104 -10.50 12.90 -5.56
N GLY A 105 -10.55 12.12 -4.48
CA GLY A 105 -10.73 10.66 -4.50
C GLY A 105 -9.44 9.87 -4.33
N PHE A 106 -9.54 8.73 -3.64
CA PHE A 106 -8.40 7.91 -3.24
C PHE A 106 -7.66 7.34 -4.46
N ALA A 107 -8.38 6.77 -5.43
CA ALA A 107 -7.77 6.21 -6.64
C ALA A 107 -7.07 7.27 -7.48
N ALA A 108 -7.69 8.45 -7.62
CA ALA A 108 -7.10 9.57 -8.34
C ALA A 108 -5.84 10.08 -7.64
N GLN A 109 -5.83 10.12 -6.31
CA GLN A 109 -4.67 10.49 -5.50
C GLN A 109 -3.52 9.49 -5.63
N ILE A 110 -3.79 8.18 -5.61
CA ILE A 110 -2.77 7.14 -5.84
C ILE A 110 -2.19 7.25 -7.25
N GLU A 111 -3.04 7.43 -8.27
CA GLU A 111 -2.58 7.60 -9.65
C GLU A 111 -1.72 8.86 -9.81
N TRP A 112 -2.18 9.98 -9.28
CA TRP A 112 -1.45 11.24 -9.28
C TRP A 112 -0.09 11.10 -8.60
N ALA A 113 -0.05 10.56 -7.38
CA ALA A 113 1.19 10.32 -6.67
C ALA A 113 2.15 9.43 -7.47
N SER A 114 1.63 8.38 -8.12
CA SER A 114 2.45 7.48 -8.95
C SER A 114 3.08 8.21 -10.13
N ARG A 115 2.32 9.07 -10.80
CA ARG A 115 2.81 9.91 -11.91
C ARG A 115 3.87 10.89 -11.43
N GLU A 116 3.64 11.58 -10.32
CA GLU A 116 4.58 12.54 -9.75
C GLU A 116 5.88 11.86 -9.30
N LEU A 117 5.80 10.71 -8.64
CA LEU A 117 6.96 9.92 -8.23
C LEU A 117 7.76 9.44 -9.45
N ARG A 118 7.07 8.95 -10.49
CA ARG A 118 7.73 8.53 -11.73
C ARG A 118 8.46 9.68 -12.42
N ALA A 119 7.82 10.85 -12.51
CA ALA A 119 8.45 12.06 -13.03
C ALA A 119 9.62 12.53 -12.15
N GLY A 120 9.55 12.28 -10.85
CA GLY A 120 10.57 12.61 -9.86
C GLY A 120 11.86 11.77 -9.96
N LEU A 121 11.88 10.67 -10.70
CA LEU A 121 13.09 9.84 -10.87
C LEU A 121 14.15 10.50 -11.77
N GLY A 122 13.82 11.59 -12.45
CA GLY A 122 14.71 12.29 -13.36
C GLY A 122 14.65 11.75 -14.80
N PRO A 123 15.73 11.86 -15.58
CA PRO A 123 17.07 12.33 -15.19
C PRO A 123 17.11 13.83 -14.85
N TYR A 124 18.11 14.25 -14.06
CA TYR A 124 18.32 15.64 -13.65
C TYR A 124 19.63 16.19 -14.21
N ALA A 125 19.57 17.31 -14.95
CA ALA A 125 20.77 18.04 -15.37
C ALA A 125 21.32 18.96 -14.27
N ARG A 126 20.46 19.38 -13.33
CA ARG A 126 20.79 20.21 -12.16
C ARG A 126 19.95 19.76 -10.97
N PRO A 127 20.46 19.92 -9.73
CA PRO A 127 19.70 19.71 -8.51
C PRO A 127 18.32 20.40 -8.54
N PRO A 128 17.21 19.68 -8.32
CA PRO A 128 15.89 20.29 -8.34
C PRO A 128 15.65 21.18 -7.11
N ILE A 129 15.01 22.32 -7.33
CA ILE A 129 14.60 23.24 -6.26
C ILE A 129 13.12 23.01 -5.98
N VAL A 130 12.77 22.68 -4.74
CA VAL A 130 11.39 22.62 -4.26
C VAL A 130 11.00 23.96 -3.64
N ARG A 131 9.73 24.34 -3.79
CA ARG A 131 9.15 25.57 -3.26
C ARG A 131 8.01 25.21 -2.32
N PHE A 132 7.99 25.85 -1.16
CA PHE A 132 7.02 25.58 -0.11
C PHE A 132 5.95 26.67 -0.02
N THR A 133 4.84 26.37 0.64
CA THR A 133 3.70 27.30 0.77
C THR A 133 3.99 28.53 1.62
N ASP A 134 5.02 28.46 2.48
CA ASP A 134 5.54 29.58 3.27
C ASP A 134 6.55 30.46 2.50
N GLY A 135 6.74 30.22 1.20
CA GLY A 135 7.63 30.97 0.32
C GLY A 135 9.09 30.54 0.40
N THR A 136 9.45 29.64 1.31
CA THR A 136 10.82 29.13 1.40
C THR A 136 11.12 28.13 0.27
N THR A 137 12.41 27.91 0.01
CA THR A 137 12.87 26.99 -1.04
C THR A 137 13.99 26.11 -0.53
N PHE A 138 14.09 24.89 -1.06
CA PHE A 138 15.18 23.96 -0.74
C PHE A 138 15.70 23.29 -2.01
N THR A 139 17.01 23.18 -2.14
CA THR A 139 17.67 22.49 -3.26
C THR A 139 17.94 21.04 -2.86
N LEU A 140 17.28 20.09 -3.50
CA LEU A 140 17.49 18.67 -3.24
C LEU A 140 18.86 18.24 -3.78
N THR A 141 19.64 17.54 -2.97
CA THR A 141 20.91 16.94 -3.42
C THR A 141 20.64 15.79 -4.40
N LEU A 142 21.54 15.60 -5.37
CA LEU A 142 21.56 14.43 -6.24
C LEU A 142 22.52 13.33 -5.72
N ASP A 143 23.20 13.58 -4.60
CA ASP A 143 24.00 12.59 -3.88
C ASP A 143 23.12 11.69 -3.00
N GLN A 144 22.17 11.03 -3.65
CA GLN A 144 21.21 10.10 -3.04
C GLN A 144 20.56 9.25 -4.15
N ALA A 145 19.81 8.22 -3.77
CA ALA A 145 19.03 7.44 -4.72
C ALA A 145 17.96 8.32 -5.41
N PRO A 146 17.69 8.15 -6.73
CA PRO A 146 16.67 8.90 -7.45
C PRO A 146 15.27 8.84 -6.81
N GLU A 147 14.94 7.71 -6.17
CA GLU A 147 13.70 7.52 -5.43
C GLU A 147 13.59 8.49 -4.25
N GLY A 148 14.70 8.75 -3.55
CA GLY A 148 14.74 9.73 -2.45
C GLY A 148 14.46 11.15 -2.95
N VAL A 149 15.04 11.51 -4.11
CA VAL A 149 14.73 12.80 -4.77
C VAL A 149 13.26 12.87 -5.15
N ALA A 150 12.71 11.81 -5.74
CA ALA A 150 11.31 11.74 -6.16
C ALA A 150 10.34 11.91 -4.99
N VAL A 151 10.58 11.20 -3.88
CA VAL A 151 9.77 11.28 -2.66
C VAL A 151 9.83 12.67 -2.05
N GLN A 152 11.04 13.23 -1.86
CA GLN A 152 11.20 14.57 -1.28
C GLN A 152 10.52 15.64 -2.14
N ARG A 153 10.61 15.51 -3.47
CA ARG A 153 9.91 16.40 -4.41
C ARG A 153 8.39 16.27 -4.31
N PHE A 154 7.88 15.06 -4.24
CA PHE A 154 6.44 14.80 -4.10
C PHE A 154 5.89 15.35 -2.78
N LEU A 155 6.58 15.07 -1.67
CA LEU A 155 6.16 15.54 -0.34
C LEU A 155 6.19 17.06 -0.21
N ALA A 156 6.97 17.79 -1.00
CA ALA A 156 7.00 19.25 -0.96
C ALA A 156 5.68 19.89 -1.46
N GLN A 157 4.87 19.16 -2.22
CA GLN A 157 3.66 19.69 -2.84
C GLN A 157 2.63 20.06 -1.76
N GLY A 158 2.23 21.34 -1.74
CA GLY A 158 1.22 21.86 -0.83
C GLY A 158 1.64 21.96 0.64
N ARG A 159 2.93 21.84 0.96
CA ARG A 159 3.45 21.88 2.34
C ARG A 159 4.31 23.10 2.60
N SER A 160 4.31 23.58 3.85
CA SER A 160 5.36 24.48 4.36
C SER A 160 6.66 23.70 4.53
N ALA A 161 7.80 24.38 4.72
CA ALA A 161 9.08 23.69 4.93
C ALA A 161 9.05 22.81 6.20
N GLY A 162 8.38 23.28 7.26
CA GLY A 162 8.22 22.52 8.50
C GLY A 162 7.37 21.25 8.31
N GLN A 163 6.25 21.36 7.59
CA GLN A 163 5.39 20.21 7.27
C GLN A 163 6.10 19.22 6.36
N TRP A 164 6.85 19.71 5.38
CA TRP A 164 7.66 18.86 4.49
C TRP A 164 8.70 18.07 5.26
N ARG A 165 9.44 18.72 6.17
CA ARG A 165 10.46 18.04 6.98
C ARG A 165 9.85 16.94 7.85
N ALA A 166 8.75 17.24 8.54
CA ALA A 166 8.03 16.23 9.32
C ALA A 166 7.57 15.04 8.48
N ALA A 167 7.07 15.28 7.26
CA ALA A 167 6.64 14.21 6.36
C ALA A 167 7.81 13.37 5.82
N VAL A 168 8.95 13.99 5.51
CA VAL A 168 10.17 13.29 5.09
C VAL A 168 10.71 12.44 6.25
N ASP A 169 10.79 13.00 7.46
CA ASP A 169 11.25 12.28 8.65
C ASP A 169 10.32 11.10 9.00
N ALA A 170 9.00 11.26 8.81
CA ALA A 170 8.02 10.18 9.01
C ALA A 170 8.09 9.09 7.93
N PHE A 171 8.56 9.41 6.73
CA PHE A 171 8.72 8.45 5.63
C PHE A 171 9.92 7.51 5.85
N GLY A 172 11.02 8.03 6.39
CA GLY A 172 12.26 7.28 6.67
C GLY A 172 13.49 7.81 5.97
#